data_AF-A0A1I6LNN6-F1
#
_entry.id   AF-A0A1I6LNN6-F1
#
_cell.length_a   1.000
_cell.length_b   1.000
_cell.length_c   1.000
_cell.angle_alpha   90.00
_cell.angle_beta   90.00
_cell.angle_gamma   90.00
#
_symmetry.space_group_name_H-M   'P 1'
#
loop_
_entity.id
_entity.type
_entity.pdbx_description
1 polymer ?
#
loop_
_entity_poly.entity_id
_entity_poly.type
_entity_poly.pdbx_seq_one_letter_code
_entity_poly.pdbx_strand_id
1 'polypeptide(L)'
;MATQPDCFDDAPLVARDVARGVARLLFRQDQIALCEVPLGNGRRADLMALDPKGCVTIIEIKVSRADLRGDRKWPDYLGYCDRFLWAVPAGFDLTPFDEPWFQPERCGLIVADRYDAATIREPAHHPLAGARRKTETLRFARMAARRLLGGLDPDLGTGG
;
A
#
# COMPACT_ATOMS: atom_id res chain seq x y z
N MET A 1 -25.37 -22.82 -26.02
CA MET A 1 -24.90 -22.27 -24.74
C MET A 1 -25.08 -20.76 -24.81
N ALA A 2 -25.89 -20.17 -23.94
CA ALA A 2 -26.08 -18.72 -23.94
C ALA A 2 -24.84 -18.05 -23.33
N THR A 3 -24.23 -17.11 -24.05
CA THR A 3 -23.14 -16.27 -23.55
C THR A 3 -23.71 -15.38 -22.44
N GLN A 4 -23.15 -15.49 -21.24
CA GLN A 4 -23.56 -14.69 -20.09
C GLN A 4 -23.28 -13.20 -20.40
N PRO A 5 -24.20 -12.27 -20.10
CA PRO A 5 -24.00 -10.87 -20.45
C PRO A 5 -22.87 -10.26 -19.60
N ASP A 6 -21.98 -9.53 -20.28
CA ASP A 6 -20.78 -8.83 -19.75
C ASP A 6 -21.08 -7.79 -18.64
N CYS A 7 -22.36 -7.47 -18.40
CA CYS A 7 -22.76 -6.55 -17.34
C CYS A 7 -22.58 -7.10 -15.91
N PHE A 8 -22.27 -8.39 -15.76
CA PHE A 8 -21.92 -9.04 -14.48
C PHE A 8 -20.50 -9.62 -14.51
N ASP A 9 -19.61 -9.08 -15.34
CA ASP A 9 -18.26 -9.63 -15.46
C ASP A 9 -17.44 -9.39 -14.18
N ASP A 10 -17.29 -10.45 -13.38
CA ASP A 10 -16.49 -10.50 -12.16
C ASP A 10 -15.00 -10.68 -12.51
N ALA A 11 -14.50 -9.85 -13.42
CA ALA A 11 -13.10 -9.89 -13.83
C ALA A 11 -12.18 -9.75 -12.61
N PRO A 12 -11.10 -10.56 -12.49
CA PRO A 12 -10.23 -10.55 -11.33
C PRO A 12 -9.68 -9.15 -11.04
N LEU A 13 -9.79 -8.72 -9.78
CA LEU A 13 -9.25 -7.43 -9.34
C LEU A 13 -7.72 -7.45 -9.44
N VAL A 14 -7.16 -6.40 -10.03
CA VAL A 14 -5.70 -6.24 -10.18
C VAL A 14 -5.14 -5.28 -9.14
N ALA A 15 -3.80 -5.20 -9.05
CA ALA A 15 -3.14 -4.38 -8.02
C ALA A 15 -3.55 -2.90 -8.07
N ARG A 16 -3.81 -2.38 -9.28
CA ARG A 16 -4.32 -1.01 -9.48
C ARG A 16 -5.68 -0.79 -8.83
N ASP A 17 -6.57 -1.79 -8.87
CA ASP A 17 -7.90 -1.68 -8.27
C ASP A 17 -7.78 -1.62 -6.74
N VAL A 18 -7.01 -2.54 -6.16
CA VAL A 18 -6.70 -2.57 -4.72
C VAL A 18 -6.07 -1.26 -4.26
N ALA A 19 -5.06 -0.76 -4.99
CA ALA A 19 -4.40 0.52 -4.67
C ALA A 19 -5.38 1.69 -4.65
N ARG A 20 -6.36 1.71 -5.58
CA ARG A 20 -7.38 2.75 -5.65
C ARG A 20 -8.34 2.69 -4.46
N GLY A 21 -8.82 1.51 -4.09
CA GLY A 21 -9.66 1.32 -2.90
C GLY A 21 -8.94 1.73 -1.63
N VAL A 22 -7.71 1.26 -1.44
CA VAL A 22 -6.86 1.60 -0.29
C VAL A 22 -6.61 3.10 -0.20
N ALA A 23 -6.27 3.77 -1.30
CA ALA A 23 -6.03 5.21 -1.30
C ALA A 23 -7.27 6.01 -0.88
N ARG A 24 -8.48 5.57 -1.26
CA ARG A 24 -9.74 6.19 -0.84
C ARG A 24 -10.04 5.98 0.64
N LEU A 25 -9.82 4.77 1.16
CA LEU A 25 -9.93 4.48 2.59
C LEU A 25 -9.02 5.40 3.40
N LEU A 26 -7.73 5.48 3.02
CA LEU A 26 -6.74 6.32 3.68
C LEU A 26 -7.14 7.80 3.66
N PHE A 27 -7.61 8.30 2.52
CA PHE A 27 -8.07 9.68 2.40
C PHE A 27 -9.25 10.01 3.33
N ARG A 28 -10.22 9.09 3.46
CA ARG A 28 -11.34 9.24 4.41
C ARG A 28 -10.89 9.25 5.87
N GLN A 29 -9.71 8.71 6.16
CA GLN A 29 -9.09 8.67 7.48
C GLN A 29 -8.08 9.80 7.70
N ASP A 30 -8.11 10.85 6.86
CA ASP A 30 -7.18 11.99 6.91
C ASP A 30 -5.71 11.59 6.69
N GLN A 31 -5.47 10.52 5.93
CA GLN A 31 -4.14 10.07 5.52
C GLN A 31 -3.92 10.27 4.02
N ILE A 32 -2.73 10.74 3.65
CA ILE A 32 -2.38 10.98 2.25
C ILE A 32 -1.38 9.93 1.79
N ALA A 33 -1.67 9.27 0.67
CA ALA A 33 -0.88 8.17 0.14
C ALA A 33 -0.15 8.53 -1.17
N LEU A 34 1.04 7.95 -1.34
CA LEU A 34 1.76 7.87 -2.61
C LEU A 34 1.94 6.40 -2.97
N CYS A 35 1.70 6.05 -4.24
CA CYS A 35 2.01 4.71 -4.76
C CYS A 35 3.50 4.58 -5.14
N GLU A 36 4.05 3.37 -5.22
CA GLU A 36 5.37 3.07 -5.78
C GLU A 36 6.50 3.91 -5.16
N VAL A 37 6.67 3.83 -3.84
CA VAL A 37 7.59 4.68 -3.07
C VAL A 37 8.92 3.96 -2.79
N PRO A 38 10.03 4.34 -3.44
CA PRO A 38 11.36 3.80 -3.12
C PRO A 38 11.82 4.15 -1.70
N LEU A 39 12.31 3.14 -0.99
CA LEU A 39 12.80 3.21 0.38
C LEU A 39 14.33 3.31 0.43
N GLY A 40 14.88 3.64 1.61
CA GLY A 40 16.32 3.79 1.81
C GLY A 40 17.15 2.51 1.65
N ASN A 41 16.52 1.34 1.69
CA ASN A 41 17.16 0.02 1.51
C ASN A 41 17.10 -0.50 0.06
N GLY A 42 16.64 0.32 -0.90
CA GLY A 42 16.46 -0.11 -2.29
C GLY A 42 15.22 -0.98 -2.54
N ARG A 43 14.36 -1.18 -1.53
CA ARG A 43 12.99 -1.69 -1.73
C ARG A 43 12.08 -0.58 -2.27
N ARG A 44 10.90 -0.97 -2.73
CA ARG A 44 9.84 -0.05 -3.15
C ARG A 44 8.55 -0.52 -2.50
N ALA A 45 7.89 0.37 -1.77
CA ALA A 45 6.58 0.11 -1.18
C ALA A 45 5.48 0.36 -2.21
N ASP A 46 4.46 -0.49 -2.24
CA ASP A 46 3.33 -0.33 -3.15
C ASP A 46 2.55 0.95 -2.82
N LEU A 47 2.26 1.18 -1.53
CA LEU A 47 1.86 2.49 -1.02
C LEU A 47 2.63 2.87 0.25
N MET A 48 2.94 4.15 0.36
CA MET A 48 3.30 4.79 1.63
C MET A 48 2.27 5.88 1.92
N ALA A 49 1.79 5.95 3.16
CA ALA A 49 0.86 6.96 3.62
C ALA A 49 1.41 7.74 4.81
N LEU A 50 0.99 9.01 4.90
CA LEU A 50 1.33 9.92 6.00
C LEU A 50 0.04 10.45 6.63
N ASP A 51 -0.08 10.32 7.95
CA ASP A 51 -1.17 10.92 8.72
C ASP A 51 -0.80 12.34 9.24
N PRO A 52 -1.75 13.11 9.82
CA PRO A 52 -1.50 14.47 10.29
C PRO A 52 -0.49 14.57 11.44
N LYS A 53 -0.23 13.45 12.13
CA LYS A 53 0.77 13.35 13.21
C LYS A 53 2.14 12.94 12.69
N GLY A 54 2.28 12.71 11.38
CA GLY A 54 3.50 12.23 10.74
C GLY A 54 3.77 10.75 10.96
N CYS A 55 2.75 9.95 11.27
CA CYS A 55 2.84 8.50 11.28
C CYS A 55 2.98 8.00 9.83
N VAL A 56 4.00 7.19 9.58
CA VAL A 56 4.31 6.62 8.28
C VAL A 56 3.73 5.21 8.23
N THR A 57 2.81 4.97 7.31
CA THR A 57 2.22 3.65 7.08
C THR A 57 2.73 3.11 5.75
N ILE A 58 3.20 1.86 5.72
CA ILE A 58 3.48 1.13 4.48
C ILE A 58 2.36 0.11 4.24
N ILE A 59 1.89 0.03 3.00
CA ILE A 59 0.90 -0.95 2.56
C ILE A 59 1.46 -1.71 1.37
N GLU A 60 1.53 -3.05 1.48
CA GLU A 60 1.94 -3.94 0.39
C GLU A 60 0.72 -4.68 -0.18
N ILE A 61 0.53 -4.60 -1.49
CA ILE A 61 -0.59 -5.22 -2.21
C ILE A 61 -0.20 -6.62 -2.62
N LYS A 62 -1.08 -7.60 -2.34
CA LYS A 62 -0.94 -8.97 -2.83
C LYS A 62 -2.22 -9.41 -3.54
N VAL A 63 -2.12 -9.66 -4.84
CA VAL A 63 -3.29 -10.04 -5.67
C VAL A 63 -3.37 -11.54 -5.93
N SER A 64 -2.36 -12.31 -5.53
CA SER A 64 -2.41 -13.78 -5.55
C SER A 64 -1.65 -14.39 -4.37
N ARG A 65 -1.93 -15.66 -4.07
CA ARG A 65 -1.17 -16.42 -3.07
C ARG A 65 0.29 -16.59 -3.47
N ALA A 66 0.59 -16.72 -4.77
CA ALA A 66 1.96 -16.80 -5.27
C ALA A 66 2.74 -15.50 -5.01
N ASP A 67 2.10 -14.35 -5.23
CA ASP A 67 2.64 -13.03 -4.93
C ASP A 67 2.94 -12.86 -3.43
N LEU A 68 1.96 -13.22 -2.57
CA LEU A 68 2.13 -13.21 -1.11
C LEU A 68 3.31 -14.07 -0.65
N ARG A 69 3.43 -15.30 -1.18
CA ARG A 69 4.50 -16.24 -0.80
C ARG A 69 5.85 -15.93 -1.43
N GLY A 70 5.86 -15.25 -2.57
CA GLY A 70 7.07 -14.79 -3.24
C GLY A 70 7.77 -13.66 -2.49
N ASP A 71 7.02 -12.87 -1.72
CA ASP A 71 7.55 -11.76 -0.94
C ASP A 71 8.23 -12.22 0.36
N ARG A 72 9.44 -12.78 0.21
CA ARG A 72 10.26 -13.27 1.32
C ARG A 72 11.02 -12.16 2.05
N LYS A 73 10.99 -10.94 1.52
CA LYS A 73 11.77 -9.78 1.98
C LYS A 73 10.91 -8.69 2.60
N TRP A 74 9.60 -8.92 2.70
CA TRP A 74 8.66 -8.05 3.39
C TRP A 74 9.09 -7.57 4.80
N PRO A 75 9.86 -8.33 5.62
CA PRO A 75 10.29 -7.81 6.92
C PRO A 75 11.25 -6.61 6.80
N ASP A 76 11.90 -6.43 5.65
CA ASP A 76 12.81 -5.29 5.38
C ASP A 76 12.09 -3.93 5.43
N TYR A 77 10.76 -3.93 5.24
CA TYR A 77 9.93 -2.72 5.20
C TYR A 77 9.61 -2.20 6.61
N LEU A 78 9.65 -3.08 7.60
CA LEU A 78 9.28 -2.80 9.00
C LEU A 78 10.17 -1.76 9.68
N GLY A 79 11.37 -1.50 9.14
CA GLY A 79 12.26 -0.43 9.60
C GLY A 79 11.96 0.96 8.99
N TYR A 80 10.94 1.07 8.14
CA TYR A 80 10.63 2.26 7.33
C TYR A 80 9.20 2.77 7.56
N CYS A 81 8.41 2.13 8.42
CA CYS A 81 7.06 2.55 8.79
C CYS A 81 6.80 2.38 10.28
N ASP A 82 5.84 3.16 10.78
CA ASP A 82 5.23 2.98 12.09
C ASP A 82 4.17 1.86 12.09
N ARG A 83 3.48 1.71 10.96
CA ARG A 83 2.43 0.72 10.73
C ARG A 83 2.67 0.03 9.39
N PHE A 84 2.47 -1.28 9.37
CA PHE A 84 2.57 -2.09 8.15
C PHE A 84 1.24 -2.81 7.94
N LEU A 85 0.69 -2.74 6.72
CA LEU A 85 -0.50 -3.47 6.35
C LEU A 85 -0.27 -4.25 5.06
N TRP A 86 -0.90 -5.42 5.00
CA TRP A 86 -1.17 -6.08 3.73
C TRP A 86 -2.47 -5.53 3.15
N ALA A 87 -2.56 -5.43 1.82
CA ALA A 87 -3.80 -5.14 1.12
C ALA A 87 -4.06 -6.22 0.06
N VAL A 88 -5.26 -6.78 0.06
CA VAL A 88 -5.65 -7.86 -0.87
C VAL A 88 -6.99 -7.56 -1.52
N PRO A 89 -7.27 -8.11 -2.73
CA PRO A 89 -8.56 -7.96 -3.36
C PRO A 89 -9.66 -8.67 -2.56
N ALA A 90 -10.90 -8.19 -2.71
CA ALA A 90 -12.08 -8.93 -2.27
C ALA A 90 -12.07 -10.36 -2.85
N GLY A 91 -12.39 -11.36 -2.02
CA GLY A 91 -12.34 -12.77 -2.40
C GLY A 91 -10.99 -13.47 -2.25
N PHE A 92 -9.94 -12.76 -1.81
CA PHE A 92 -8.65 -13.38 -1.50
C PHE A 92 -8.73 -14.30 -0.27
N ASP A 93 -8.08 -15.47 -0.31
CA ASP A 93 -7.96 -16.38 0.83
C ASP A 93 -7.10 -15.75 1.93
N LEU A 94 -7.74 -15.37 3.04
CA LEU A 94 -7.09 -14.66 4.14
C LEU A 94 -6.34 -15.57 5.12
N THR A 95 -6.58 -16.88 5.08
CA THR A 95 -6.00 -17.84 6.03
C THR A 95 -4.46 -17.80 6.12
N PRO A 96 -3.68 -17.51 5.06
CA PRO A 96 -2.24 -17.38 5.17
C PRO A 96 -1.79 -16.27 6.13
N PHE A 97 -2.56 -15.19 6.27
CA PHE A 97 -2.16 -14.03 7.08
C PHE A 97 -2.22 -14.28 8.59
N ASP A 98 -2.73 -15.43 9.01
CA ASP A 98 -2.74 -15.87 10.41
C ASP A 98 -1.49 -16.71 10.75
N GLU A 99 -0.69 -17.07 9.76
CA GLU A 99 0.55 -17.80 10.00
C GLU A 99 1.60 -16.92 10.69
N PRO A 100 2.41 -17.49 11.61
CA PRO A 100 3.43 -16.74 12.34
C PRO A 100 4.39 -15.94 11.44
N TRP A 101 4.69 -16.44 10.24
CA TRP A 101 5.57 -15.77 9.28
C TRP A 101 5.08 -14.38 8.89
N PHE A 102 3.77 -14.14 8.82
CA PHE A 102 3.19 -12.85 8.43
C PHE A 102 2.93 -11.91 9.61
N GLN A 103 3.33 -12.32 10.83
CA GLN A 103 3.25 -11.54 12.07
C GLN A 103 1.87 -10.89 12.27
N PRO A 104 0.78 -11.67 12.42
CA PRO A 104 -0.59 -11.16 12.51
C PRO A 104 -0.82 -10.13 13.63
N GLU A 105 -0.09 -10.26 14.73
CA GLU A 105 -0.15 -9.31 15.86
C GLU A 105 0.54 -7.96 15.58
N ARG A 106 1.37 -7.90 14.52
CA ARG A 106 2.07 -6.69 14.11
C ARG A 106 1.43 -6.06 12.88
N CYS A 107 1.07 -6.89 11.90
CA CYS A 107 0.68 -6.44 10.57
C CYS A 107 -0.84 -6.33 10.45
N GLY A 108 -1.31 -5.17 10.01
CA GLY A 108 -2.69 -4.97 9.64
C GLY A 108 -3.04 -5.66 8.32
N LEU A 109 -4.34 -5.72 8.04
CA LEU A 109 -4.86 -6.33 6.82
C LEU A 109 -6.04 -5.52 6.30
N ILE A 110 -5.96 -5.14 5.03
CA ILE A 110 -6.99 -4.45 4.28
C ILE A 110 -7.53 -5.39 3.20
N VAL A 111 -8.85 -5.42 3.05
CA VAL A 111 -9.51 -5.98 1.87
C VAL A 111 -10.07 -4.81 1.05
N ALA A 112 -9.80 -4.81 -0.26
CA ALA A 112 -10.18 -3.72 -1.14
C ALA A 112 -10.74 -4.19 -2.48
N ASP A 113 -11.50 -3.32 -3.11
CA ASP A 113 -11.86 -3.41 -4.52
C ASP A 113 -11.57 -2.08 -5.24
N ARG A 114 -12.07 -1.93 -6.48
CA ARG A 114 -11.86 -0.71 -7.28
C ARG A 114 -12.63 0.52 -6.76
N TYR A 115 -13.54 0.34 -5.80
CA TYR A 115 -14.45 1.34 -5.27
C TYR A 115 -14.04 1.79 -3.87
N ASP A 116 -13.79 0.86 -2.95
CA ASP A 116 -13.45 1.16 -1.56
C ASP A 116 -12.54 0.09 -0.94
N ALA A 117 -12.21 0.26 0.33
CA ALA A 117 -11.48 -0.71 1.12
C ALA A 117 -11.92 -0.71 2.59
N ALA A 118 -11.65 -1.81 3.29
CA ALA A 118 -11.90 -1.95 4.71
C ALA A 118 -10.69 -2.56 5.41
N THR A 119 -10.26 -1.95 6.51
CA THR A 119 -9.32 -2.56 7.46
C THR A 119 -10.05 -3.64 8.24
N ILE A 120 -9.65 -4.90 8.06
CA ILE A 120 -10.23 -6.05 8.77
C ILE A 120 -9.36 -6.52 9.94
N ARG A 121 -8.09 -6.09 9.96
CA ARG A 121 -7.19 -6.23 11.11
C ARG A 121 -6.37 -4.95 11.25
N GLU A 122 -6.45 -4.32 12.42
CA GLU A 122 -5.67 -3.12 12.71
C GLU A 122 -4.18 -3.44 12.86
N PRO A 123 -3.27 -2.62 12.33
CA PRO A 123 -1.83 -2.79 12.53
C PRO A 123 -1.42 -2.35 13.94
N ALA A 124 -0.44 -3.04 14.53
CA ALA A 124 0.23 -2.54 15.71
C ALA A 124 1.05 -1.28 15.36
N HIS A 125 1.16 -0.36 16.33
CA HIS A 125 1.95 0.85 16.18
C HIS A 125 3.36 0.62 16.74
N HIS A 126 4.37 0.64 15.87
CA HIS A 126 5.79 0.51 16.20
C HIS A 126 6.54 1.78 15.80
N PRO A 127 6.70 2.75 16.71
CA PRO A 127 7.23 4.06 16.36
C PRO A 127 8.60 4.01 15.68
N LEU A 128 8.74 4.70 14.54
CA LEU A 128 10.02 4.98 13.93
C LEU A 128 10.86 5.89 14.81
N ALA A 129 12.17 5.61 14.84
CA ALA A 129 13.16 6.53 15.36
C ALA A 129 13.06 7.89 14.66
N GLY A 130 13.22 8.99 15.41
CA GLY A 130 12.99 10.35 14.88
C GLY A 130 13.81 10.69 13.63
N ALA A 131 15.07 10.24 13.55
CA ALA A 131 15.92 10.44 12.37
C ALA A 131 15.38 9.70 11.13
N ARG A 132 14.86 8.48 11.32
CA ARG A 132 14.21 7.70 10.24
C ARG A 132 12.93 8.38 9.79
N ARG A 133 12.05 8.76 10.72
CA ARG A 133 10.82 9.50 10.41
C ARG A 133 11.09 10.74 9.58
N LYS A 134 12.02 11.60 10.02
CA LYS A 134 12.42 12.80 9.27
C LYS A 134 12.87 12.45 7.84
N THR A 135 13.65 11.39 7.68
CA THR A 135 14.14 10.96 6.37
C THR A 135 13.00 10.53 5.44
N GLU A 136 12.09 9.67 5.93
CA GLU A 136 10.98 9.16 5.11
C GLU A 136 9.95 10.25 4.80
N THR A 137 9.62 11.14 5.75
CA THR A 137 8.74 12.29 5.51
C THR A 137 9.31 13.25 4.45
N LEU A 138 10.63 13.55 4.50
CA LEU A 138 11.26 14.38 3.47
C LEU A 138 11.26 13.71 2.10
N ARG A 139 11.49 12.40 2.03
CA ARG A 139 11.41 11.62 0.78
C ARG A 139 10.00 11.66 0.21
N PHE A 140 9.00 11.40 1.04
CA PHE A 140 7.58 11.47 0.69
C PHE A 140 7.21 12.84 0.12
N ALA A 141 7.52 13.92 0.85
CA ALA A 141 7.20 15.29 0.43
C ALA A 141 7.85 15.66 -0.91
N ARG A 142 9.14 15.37 -1.08
CA ARG A 142 9.85 15.64 -2.35
C ARG A 142 9.28 14.85 -3.52
N MET A 143 8.86 13.61 -3.28
CA MET A 143 8.26 12.77 -4.31
C MET A 143 6.88 13.25 -4.72
N ALA A 144 6.02 13.60 -3.75
CA ALA A 144 4.72 14.21 -4.01
C ALA A 144 4.89 15.49 -4.85
N ALA A 145 5.78 16.40 -4.42
CA ALA A 145 6.04 17.65 -5.14
C ALA A 145 6.54 17.42 -6.58
N ARG A 146 7.45 16.47 -6.78
CA ARG A 146 7.94 16.10 -8.12
C ARG A 146 6.85 15.55 -9.02
N ARG A 147 6.00 14.66 -8.49
CA ARG A 147 4.88 14.08 -9.25
C ARG A 147 3.84 15.12 -9.61
N LEU A 148 3.51 16.01 -8.67
CA LEU A 148 2.60 17.13 -8.93
C LEU A 148 3.18 18.03 -10.02
N LEU A 149 4.45 18.43 -9.89
CA LEU A 149 5.11 19.30 -10.86
C LEU A 149 5.18 18.66 -12.25
N GLY A 150 5.58 17.38 -12.36
CA GLY A 150 5.58 16.67 -13.65
C GLY A 150 4.18 16.42 -14.23
N GLY A 151 3.13 16.43 -13.40
CA GLY A 151 1.74 16.42 -13.88
C GLY A 151 1.24 17.78 -14.36
N LEU A 152 1.75 18.87 -13.78
CA LEU A 152 1.45 20.25 -14.19
C LEU A 152 2.25 20.68 -15.43
N ASP A 153 3.47 20.17 -15.57
CA ASP A 153 4.39 20.44 -16.67
C ASP A 153 5.04 19.14 -17.16
N PRO A 154 4.45 18.48 -18.18
CA PRO A 154 4.93 17.21 -18.72
C PRO A 154 6.36 17.26 -19.30
N ASP A 155 6.85 18.43 -19.74
CA ASP A 155 8.17 18.58 -20.37
C ASP A 155 9.31 18.43 -19.35
N LEU A 156 9.03 18.55 -18.05
CA LEU A 156 9.98 18.25 -16.98
C LEU A 156 10.25 16.75 -16.81
N GLY A 157 9.35 15.90 -17.29
CA GLY A 157 9.42 14.44 -17.16
C GLY A 157 10.27 13.75 -18.22
N THR A 158 10.66 14.43 -19.30
CA THR A 158 11.42 13.86 -20.42
C THR A 158 12.93 13.94 -20.27
N GLY A 159 13.44 14.47 -19.15
CA GLY A 159 14.87 14.57 -18.85
C GLY A 159 15.33 13.59 -17.77
N GLY A 160 15.64 12.34 -18.15
CA GLY A 160 16.21 11.33 -17.25
C GLY A 160 16.33 9.95 -17.89
#